data_AF-A0A952NCS1-F1
#
_entry.id   AF-A0A952NCS1-F1
#
_cell.length_a   1.000
_cell.length_b   1.000
_cell.length_c   1.000
_cell.angle_alpha   90.00
_cell.angle_beta   90.00
_cell.angle_gamma   90.00
#
_symmetry.space_group_name_H-M   'P 1'
#
loop_
_entity.id
_entity.type
_entity.pdbx_description
1 polymer ?
#
loop_
_entity_poly.entity_id
_entity_poly.type
_entity_poly.pdbx_seq_one_letter_code
_entity_poly.pdbx_strand_id
1 'polypeptide(L)'
;MKSSYSSLMQSKYFSPAFNSAIFDGPVRIYFAQFHEALALKIYFLIQQKWPQEFSRAKELSRSAHANVLVMLYPTDDSFMASVNNDAPASARWVVEGWNEDAVIALRGPLEDNEIESFLSFAGEVLRNWTPRSLESGRGDLGLVSPG
;
A
#
# COMPACT_ATOMS: atom_id res chain seq x y z
N MET A 1 7.91 -1.12 -16.14
CA MET A 1 9.20 -1.47 -15.47
C MET A 1 8.85 -2.12 -14.14
N LYS A 2 9.48 -3.25 -13.77
CA LYS A 2 9.21 -3.92 -12.49
C LYS A 2 9.63 -2.99 -11.34
N SER A 3 8.72 -2.71 -10.42
CA SER A 3 9.05 -1.99 -9.19
C SER A 3 9.98 -2.85 -8.35
N SER A 4 11.25 -2.46 -8.26
CA SER A 4 12.26 -3.15 -7.45
C SER A 4 12.41 -2.43 -6.12
N TYR A 5 12.80 -3.16 -5.07
CA TYR A 5 13.18 -2.57 -3.78
C TYR A 5 14.17 -1.40 -3.96
N SER A 6 15.12 -1.53 -4.88
CA SER A 6 16.08 -0.46 -5.21
C SER A 6 15.41 0.81 -5.74
N SER A 7 14.35 0.66 -6.55
CA SER A 7 13.55 1.79 -7.04
C SER A 7 12.75 2.44 -5.91
N LEU A 8 12.30 1.64 -4.93
CA LEU A 8 11.59 2.17 -3.76
C LEU A 8 12.54 2.99 -2.89
N MET A 9 13.75 2.50 -2.63
CA MET A 9 14.78 3.23 -1.84
C MET A 9 15.13 4.60 -2.44
N GLN A 10 14.97 4.77 -3.75
CA GLN A 10 15.22 6.02 -4.47
C GLN A 10 13.97 6.90 -4.61
N SER A 11 12.82 6.43 -4.13
CA SER A 11 11.53 7.14 -4.25
C SER A 11 11.30 8.10 -3.08
N LYS A 12 10.38 9.05 -3.27
CA LYS A 12 9.91 9.95 -2.20
C LYS A 12 9.25 9.22 -1.02
N TYR A 13 8.78 7.99 -1.24
CA TYR A 13 8.07 7.21 -0.22
C TYR A 13 9.00 6.47 0.73
N PHE A 14 10.31 6.44 0.46
CA PHE A 14 11.23 5.76 1.35
C PHE A 14 11.74 6.73 2.42
N SER A 15 11.61 6.32 3.67
CA SER A 15 12.24 6.99 4.80
C SER A 15 13.45 6.18 5.28
N PRO A 16 14.61 6.81 5.55
CA PRO A 16 15.75 6.15 6.18
C PRO A 16 15.42 5.49 7.53
N ALA A 17 14.31 5.87 8.16
CA ALA A 17 13.83 5.24 9.38
C ALA A 17 13.25 3.84 9.16
N PHE A 18 12.94 3.45 7.92
CA PHE A 18 12.43 2.11 7.59
C PHE A 18 13.56 1.08 7.57
N ASN A 19 13.88 0.57 8.75
CA ASN A 19 14.90 -0.47 8.94
C ASN A 19 14.31 -1.89 9.06
N SER A 20 12.99 -2.04 8.95
CA SER A 20 12.30 -3.33 8.95
C SER A 20 11.10 -3.34 8.01
N ALA A 21 10.64 -4.53 7.62
CA ALA A 21 9.47 -4.70 6.79
C ALA A 21 8.83 -6.10 6.90
N ILE A 22 7.53 -6.16 6.61
CA ILE A 22 6.77 -7.41 6.39
C ILE A 22 6.60 -7.61 4.88
N PHE A 23 7.01 -8.78 4.38
CA PHE A 23 6.94 -9.14 2.96
C PHE A 23 6.17 -10.43 2.68
N ASP A 24 5.38 -10.89 3.64
CA ASP A 24 4.53 -12.06 3.46
C ASP A 24 3.21 -11.64 2.78
N GLY A 25 3.04 -11.94 1.49
CA GLY A 25 1.78 -11.70 0.79
C GLY A 25 1.66 -10.36 0.03
N PRO A 26 0.42 -9.98 -0.34
CA PRO A 26 0.16 -8.85 -1.24
C PRO A 26 0.31 -7.48 -0.58
N VAL A 27 0.26 -7.43 0.74
CA VAL A 27 0.46 -6.22 1.53
C VAL A 27 1.86 -6.26 2.11
N ARG A 28 2.68 -5.28 1.75
CA ARG A 28 4.05 -5.13 2.27
C ARG A 28 4.10 -3.92 3.17
N ILE A 29 4.54 -4.07 4.42
CA ILE A 29 4.58 -2.97 5.39
C ILE A 29 6.03 -2.61 5.68
N TYR A 30 6.42 -1.36 5.46
CA TYR A 30 7.74 -0.82 5.81
C TYR A 30 7.60 0.04 7.07
N PHE A 31 8.48 -0.16 8.05
CA PHE A 31 8.37 0.49 9.36
C PHE A 31 9.73 0.63 10.06
N ALA A 32 9.77 1.50 11.06
CA ALA A 32 10.88 1.55 12.02
C ALA A 32 10.74 0.44 13.05
N GLN A 33 11.82 -0.24 13.44
CA GLN A 33 11.81 -1.44 14.29
C GLN A 33 10.95 -1.32 15.56
N PHE A 34 10.91 -0.16 16.22
CA PHE A 34 10.08 0.04 17.41
C PHE A 34 8.56 0.05 17.15
N HIS A 35 8.14 0.12 15.89
CA HIS A 35 6.75 -0.03 15.44
C HIS A 35 6.40 -1.46 14.99
N GLU A 36 7.26 -2.45 15.20
CA GLU A 36 7.02 -3.85 14.80
C GLU A 36 5.69 -4.41 15.29
N ALA A 37 5.37 -4.20 16.57
CA ALA A 37 4.11 -4.67 17.16
C ALA A 37 2.88 -4.04 16.46
N LEU A 38 2.95 -2.76 16.10
CA LEU A 38 1.89 -2.06 15.38
C LEU A 38 1.77 -2.57 13.94
N ALA A 39 2.90 -2.76 13.24
CA ALA A 39 2.93 -3.26 11.88
C ALA A 39 2.33 -4.68 11.79
N LEU A 40 2.70 -5.58 12.71
CA LEU A 40 2.13 -6.93 12.78
C LEU A 40 0.64 -6.90 13.09
N LYS A 41 0.22 -6.07 14.06
CA LYS A 41 -1.21 -5.88 14.39
C LYS A 41 -2.00 -5.43 13.17
N ILE A 42 -1.52 -4.41 12.44
CA ILE A 42 -2.15 -3.94 11.20
C ILE A 42 -2.24 -5.06 10.17
N TYR A 43 -1.13 -5.74 9.90
CA TYR A 43 -1.06 -6.80 8.89
C TYR A 43 -2.10 -7.91 9.16
N PHE A 44 -2.11 -8.45 10.38
CA PHE A 44 -3.05 -9.51 10.75
C PHE A 44 -4.50 -9.03 10.76
N LEU A 45 -4.77 -7.81 11.23
CA LEU A 45 -6.13 -7.27 11.23
C LEU A 45 -6.66 -7.02 9.81
N ILE A 46 -5.82 -6.59 8.86
CA ILE A 46 -6.22 -6.48 7.45
C ILE A 46 -6.64 -7.86 6.92
N GLN A 47 -5.81 -8.89 7.16
CA GLN A 47 -6.08 -10.25 6.70
C GLN A 47 -7.37 -10.82 7.33
N GLN A 48 -7.59 -10.57 8.62
CA GLN A 48 -8.75 -11.07 9.35
C GLN A 48 -10.05 -10.34 8.95
N LYS A 49 -10.00 -9.00 8.79
CA LYS A 49 -11.18 -8.18 8.50
C LYS A 49 -11.62 -8.25 7.04
N TRP A 50 -10.66 -8.41 6.12
CA TRP A 50 -10.89 -8.39 4.67
C TRP A 50 -10.32 -9.62 3.96
N PRO A 51 -10.72 -10.86 4.34
CA PRO A 51 -10.09 -12.08 3.84
C PRO A 51 -10.30 -12.28 2.33
N GLN A 52 -11.43 -11.83 1.78
CA GLN A 52 -11.74 -11.95 0.36
C GLN A 52 -10.89 -10.99 -0.47
N GLU A 53 -10.83 -9.72 -0.08
CA GLU A 53 -10.01 -8.70 -0.72
C GLU A 53 -8.52 -9.04 -0.61
N PHE A 54 -8.06 -9.55 0.53
CA PHE A 54 -6.68 -9.98 0.71
C PHE A 54 -6.33 -11.17 -0.20
N SER A 55 -7.22 -12.15 -0.32
CA SER A 55 -7.03 -13.30 -1.22
C SER A 55 -6.98 -12.87 -2.68
N ARG A 56 -7.89 -11.98 -3.11
CA ARG A 56 -7.86 -11.39 -4.45
C ARG A 56 -6.56 -10.62 -4.70
N ALA A 57 -6.16 -9.77 -3.75
CA ALA A 57 -4.92 -9.01 -3.86
C ALA A 57 -3.70 -9.93 -3.98
N LYS A 58 -3.70 -11.09 -3.30
CA LYS A 58 -2.64 -12.11 -3.42
C LYS A 58 -2.55 -12.68 -4.84
N GLU A 59 -3.68 -12.95 -5.49
CA GLU A 59 -3.72 -13.40 -6.88
C GLU A 59 -3.23 -12.33 -7.87
N LEU A 60 -3.67 -11.08 -7.68
CA LEU A 60 -3.22 -9.93 -8.47
C LEU A 60 -1.73 -9.68 -8.29
N SER A 61 -1.24 -9.75 -7.05
CA SER A 61 0.16 -9.57 -6.73
C SER A 61 1.04 -10.62 -7.39
N ARG A 62 0.62 -11.88 -7.37
CA ARG A 62 1.35 -12.98 -8.02
C ARG A 62 1.38 -12.85 -9.55
N SER A 63 0.31 -12.38 -10.16
CA SER A 63 0.19 -12.28 -11.63
C SER A 63 0.89 -11.04 -12.20
N ALA A 64 0.76 -9.89 -11.54
CA ALA A 64 1.33 -8.63 -11.99
C ALA A 64 2.70 -8.30 -11.38
N HIS A 65 3.16 -9.08 -10.39
CA HIS A 65 4.32 -8.75 -9.56
C HIS A 65 4.22 -7.38 -8.88
N ALA A 66 2.99 -7.01 -8.49
CA ALA A 66 2.65 -5.73 -7.89
C ALA A 66 2.14 -5.94 -6.45
N ASN A 67 2.14 -4.92 -5.63
CA ASN A 67 1.77 -5.04 -4.21
C ASN A 67 1.06 -3.78 -3.72
N VAL A 68 0.40 -3.90 -2.59
CA VAL A 68 -0.01 -2.74 -1.78
C VAL A 68 1.06 -2.51 -0.73
N LEU A 69 1.74 -1.40 -0.81
CA LEU A 69 2.81 -1.01 0.10
C LEU A 69 2.23 -0.10 1.19
N VAL A 70 2.45 -0.41 2.46
CA VAL A 70 2.12 0.46 3.59
C VAL A 70 3.41 1.00 4.17
N MET A 71 3.59 2.32 4.11
CA MET A 71 4.74 3.01 4.66
C MET A 71 4.33 3.59 6.02
N LEU A 72 4.71 2.92 7.11
CA LEU A 72 4.38 3.34 8.47
C LEU A 72 5.45 4.28 9.00
N TYR A 73 5.23 5.57 8.79
CA TYR A 73 6.13 6.64 9.19
C TYR A 73 6.16 6.80 10.71
N PRO A 74 7.34 6.84 11.34
CA PRO A 74 7.47 6.97 12.78
C PRO A 74 7.14 8.37 13.31
N THR A 75 7.28 9.39 12.48
CA THR A 75 7.10 10.79 12.86
C THR A 75 6.34 11.56 11.77
N ASP A 76 5.65 12.62 12.19
CA ASP A 76 4.94 13.54 11.29
C ASP A 76 5.86 14.15 10.24
N ASP A 77 7.09 14.54 10.62
CA ASP A 77 8.07 15.10 9.68
C ASP A 77 8.40 14.12 8.55
N SER A 78 8.62 12.85 8.89
CA SER A 78 8.94 11.81 7.89
C SER A 78 7.75 11.50 6.98
N PHE A 79 6.53 11.57 7.52
CA PHE A 79 5.30 11.45 6.75
C PHE A 79 5.15 12.63 5.77
N MET A 80 5.25 13.86 6.27
CA MET A 80 5.07 15.08 5.48
C MET A 80 6.10 15.20 4.35
N ALA A 81 7.35 14.81 4.61
CA ALA A 81 8.40 14.75 3.61
C ALA A 81 8.06 13.80 2.45
N SER A 82 7.37 12.70 2.73
CA SER A 82 7.03 11.70 1.69
C SER A 82 5.86 12.09 0.80
N VAL A 83 4.94 12.89 1.33
CA VAL A 83 3.71 13.32 0.65
C VAL A 83 3.86 14.70 0.00
N ASN A 84 5.09 15.27 -0.04
CA ASN A 84 5.41 16.56 -0.65
C ASN A 84 4.52 17.74 -0.22
N ASN A 85 3.94 17.68 0.98
CA ASN A 85 2.92 18.64 1.47
C ASN A 85 1.61 18.71 0.64
N ASP A 86 1.36 17.76 -0.27
CA ASP A 86 0.09 17.66 -1.00
C ASP A 86 -1.04 17.13 -0.10
N ALA A 87 -0.68 16.42 0.97
CA ALA A 87 -1.63 15.94 1.96
C ALA A 87 -2.05 17.06 2.93
N PRO A 88 -3.35 17.16 3.29
CA PRO A 88 -3.80 18.01 4.37
C PRO A 88 -3.01 17.75 5.66
N ALA A 89 -2.74 18.78 6.45
CA ALA A 89 -2.03 18.62 7.73
C ALA A 89 -2.72 17.63 8.68
N SER A 90 -4.06 17.48 8.55
CA SER A 90 -4.90 16.54 9.31
C SER A 90 -4.93 15.12 8.73
N ALA A 91 -4.32 14.86 7.58
CA ALA A 91 -4.34 13.53 6.96
C ALA A 91 -3.46 12.57 7.76
N ARG A 92 -4.06 11.49 8.25
CA ARG A 92 -3.36 10.40 8.95
C ARG A 92 -2.86 9.32 7.99
N TRP A 93 -3.46 9.24 6.81
CA TRP A 93 -3.00 8.38 5.73
C TRP A 93 -3.37 8.97 4.37
N VAL A 94 -2.59 8.62 3.36
CA VAL A 94 -2.89 8.91 1.95
C VAL A 94 -2.55 7.69 1.10
N VAL A 95 -3.18 7.57 -0.06
CA VAL A 95 -2.85 6.54 -1.05
C VAL A 95 -2.45 7.18 -2.36
N GLU A 96 -1.35 6.71 -2.94
CA GLU A 96 -0.89 7.10 -4.27
C GLU A 96 -0.57 5.86 -5.11
N GLY A 97 -0.83 5.92 -6.42
CA GLY A 97 -0.36 4.91 -7.34
C GLY A 97 1.12 5.12 -7.66
N TRP A 98 1.93 4.07 -7.57
CA TRP A 98 3.34 4.13 -7.92
C TRP A 98 3.75 2.92 -8.75
N ASN A 99 4.00 3.15 -10.04
CA ASN A 99 4.18 2.10 -11.05
C ASN A 99 2.97 1.16 -11.09
N GLU A 100 3.16 -0.10 -10.70
CA GLU A 100 2.13 -1.14 -10.61
C GLU A 100 1.59 -1.28 -9.18
N ASP A 101 2.30 -0.72 -8.20
CA ASP A 101 1.97 -0.81 -6.78
C ASP A 101 1.01 0.32 -6.37
N ALA A 102 0.28 0.09 -5.28
CA ALA A 102 -0.39 1.15 -4.52
C ALA A 102 0.43 1.44 -3.26
N VAL A 103 0.71 2.71 -2.97
CA VAL A 103 1.47 3.12 -1.78
C VAL A 103 0.53 3.85 -0.83
N ILE A 104 0.34 3.27 0.35
CA ILE A 104 -0.36 3.87 1.48
C ILE A 104 0.70 4.47 2.40
N ALA A 105 0.81 5.79 2.43
CA ALA A 105 1.59 6.47 3.45
C ALA A 105 0.74 6.59 4.72
N LEU A 106 1.26 6.12 5.85
CA LEU A 106 0.56 6.06 7.13
C LEU A 106 1.37 6.80 8.19
N ARG A 107 0.76 7.81 8.80
CA ARG A 107 1.35 8.60 9.89
C ARG A 107 1.17 7.86 11.21
N GLY A 108 2.27 7.35 11.77
CA GLY A 108 2.28 6.76 13.11
C GLY A 108 2.66 7.77 14.20
N PRO A 109 2.56 7.39 15.50
CA PRO A 109 1.88 6.21 16.03
C PRO A 109 0.36 6.31 15.89
N LEU A 110 -0.36 5.18 15.90
CA LEU A 110 -1.83 5.12 15.78
C LEU A 110 -2.47 4.66 17.10
N GLU A 111 -3.56 5.31 17.48
CA GLU A 111 -4.46 4.84 18.54
C GLU A 111 -5.45 3.79 18.02
N ASP A 112 -6.09 3.03 18.91
CA ASP A 112 -6.96 1.90 18.53
C ASP A 112 -8.16 2.31 17.65
N ASN A 113 -8.77 3.46 17.92
CA ASN A 113 -9.83 4.04 17.09
C ASN A 113 -9.34 4.42 15.68
N GLU A 114 -8.10 4.89 15.57
CA GLU A 114 -7.47 5.22 14.29
C GLU A 114 -7.12 3.96 13.51
N ILE A 115 -6.72 2.88 14.20
CA ILE A 115 -6.47 1.57 13.58
C ILE A 115 -7.74 1.07 12.88
N GLU A 116 -8.91 1.09 13.54
CA GLU A 116 -10.14 0.64 12.90
C GLU A 116 -10.51 1.45 11.65
N SER A 117 -10.31 2.76 11.71
CA SER A 117 -10.54 3.69 10.60
C SER A 117 -9.58 3.42 9.44
N PHE A 118 -8.30 3.22 9.76
CA PHE A 118 -7.27 2.84 8.80
C PHE A 118 -7.58 1.49 8.15
N LEU A 119 -8.01 0.48 8.91
CA LEU A 119 -8.33 -0.83 8.37
C LEU A 119 -9.49 -0.78 7.36
N SER A 120 -10.48 0.08 7.60
CA SER A 120 -11.58 0.29 6.65
C SER A 120 -11.06 0.91 5.36
N PHE A 121 -10.22 1.95 5.46
CA PHE A 121 -9.55 2.56 4.32
C PHE A 121 -8.66 1.56 3.54
N ALA A 122 -7.82 0.79 4.22
CA ALA A 122 -6.96 -0.22 3.61
C ALA A 122 -7.79 -1.30 2.89
N GLY A 123 -8.94 -1.68 3.45
CA GLY A 123 -9.90 -2.58 2.81
C GLY A 123 -10.46 -2.01 1.51
N GLU A 124 -10.82 -0.73 1.48
CA GLU A 124 -11.25 -0.04 0.26
C GLU A 124 -10.15 0.03 -0.80
N VAL A 125 -8.91 0.31 -0.39
CA VAL A 125 -7.76 0.27 -1.30
C VAL A 125 -7.58 -1.13 -1.87
N LEU A 126 -7.58 -2.18 -1.05
CA LEU A 126 -7.45 -3.57 -1.52
C LEU A 126 -8.59 -3.99 -2.45
N ARG A 127 -9.81 -3.53 -2.16
CA ARG A 127 -10.99 -3.80 -2.99
C ARG A 127 -10.88 -3.14 -4.37
N ASN A 128 -10.36 -1.92 -4.44
CA ASN A 128 -10.33 -1.16 -5.69
C ASN A 128 -9.01 -1.30 -6.44
N TRP A 129 -7.95 -1.78 -5.78
CA TRP A 129 -6.64 -1.93 -6.38
C TRP A 129 -6.64 -2.96 -7.51
N THR A 130 -6.16 -2.52 -8.67
CA THR A 130 -5.87 -3.35 -9.83
C THR A 130 -4.55 -2.85 -10.42
N PRO A 131 -3.53 -3.72 -10.59
CA PRO A 131 -2.27 -3.33 -11.23
C PRO A 131 -2.50 -2.82 -12.67
N ARG A 132 -1.80 -1.76 -13.07
CA ARG A 132 -1.98 -1.09 -14.38
C ARG A 132 -1.76 -2.02 -15.57
N SER A 133 -0.82 -2.95 -15.45
CA SER A 133 -0.56 -4.02 -16.42
C SER A 133 -1.79 -4.90 -16.69
N LEU A 134 -2.66 -5.10 -15.70
CA LEU A 134 -3.92 -5.84 -15.83
C LEU A 134 -5.09 -4.93 -16.23
N GLU A 135 -5.03 -3.63 -15.95
CA GLU A 135 -6.01 -2.65 -16.47
C GLU A 135 -5.90 -2.51 -17.98
N SER A 136 -4.68 -2.48 -18.52
CA SER A 136 -4.42 -2.33 -19.95
C SER A 136 -4.90 -3.55 -20.77
N GLY A 137 -4.92 -4.74 -20.15
CA GLY A 137 -5.46 -5.97 -20.75
C GLY A 137 -7.00 -6.03 -20.80
N ARG A 138 -7.72 -5.11 -20.14
CA ARG A 138 -9.19 -4.99 -20.25
C ARG A 138 -9.65 -4.13 -21.43
N GLY A 139 -8.73 -3.44 -22.11
CA GLY A 139 -9.04 -2.55 -23.24
C GLY A 139 -9.11 -3.20 -24.62
N ASP A 140 -8.68 -4.46 -24.77
CA ASP A 140 -8.44 -5.08 -26.10
C ASP A 140 -9.40 -6.25 -26.42
N LEU A 141 -10.60 -6.24 -25.84
CA LEU A 141 -11.73 -7.11 -26.23
C LEU A 141 -12.91 -6.32 -26.81
N GLY A 142 -12.64 -5.13 -27.36
CA GLY A 142 -13.64 -4.27 -27.98
C GLY A 142 -13.42 -4.11 -29.48
N LEU A 143 -14.32 -4.74 -30.26
CA LEU A 143 -14.58 -4.58 -31.71
C LEU A 143 -13.85 -5.53 -32.67
N VAL A 144 -14.20 -6.82 -32.59
CA VAL A 144 -14.35 -7.59 -33.84
C VAL A 144 -15.64 -7.10 -34.50
N SER A 145 -15.53 -6.21 -35.48
CA SER A 145 -16.66 -5.88 -36.36
C SER A 145 -16.87 -7.05 -37.32
N PRO A 146 -18.07 -7.63 -37.42
CA PRO A 146 -18.41 -8.46 -38.56
C PRO A 146 -18.78 -7.54 -39.73
N GLY A 147 -17.98 -7.58 -40.79
CA GLY A 147 -18.19 -6.87 -42.05
C GLY A 147 -17.21 -7.33 -43.10
#